data_AF-A0A951MD36-F1
#
_entry.id   AF-A0A951MD36-F1
#
_cell.length_a   1.000
_cell.length_b   1.000
_cell.length_c   1.000
_cell.angle_alpha   90.00
_cell.angle_beta   90.00
_cell.angle_gamma   90.00
#
_symmetry.space_group_name_H-M   'P 1'
#
loop_
_entity.id
_entity.type
_entity.pdbx_description
1 polymer ?
#
loop_
_entity_poly.entity_id
_entity_poly.type
_entity_poly.pdbx_seq_one_letter_code
_entity_poly.pdbx_strand_id
1 'polypeptide(L)'
;MKNFIAFVCSILLILSSASLQAQESQELTKEEKEALKKELKEEKRALAQEKAELKAEKKEQKQAEAAVKAEEKRISNLQKAQKNYDKALNAKQKAEIKFAKQNLAIEKAKQKGKKSDADIAKMELNLKKTEIAVQQAQANMDKYRRDIDRYSTGSWSSSNDEEKD
;
A
#
# COMPACT_ATOMS: atom_id res chain seq x y z
N MET A 1 -81.95 19.92 13.68
CA MET A 1 -81.79 19.08 14.88
C MET A 1 -81.29 17.66 14.60
N LYS A 2 -81.70 16.97 13.51
CA LYS A 2 -81.27 15.60 13.19
C LYS A 2 -79.74 15.42 13.02
N ASN A 3 -79.05 16.42 12.47
CA ASN A 3 -77.60 16.34 12.20
C ASN A 3 -76.72 16.50 13.46
N PHE A 4 -77.26 17.11 14.52
CA PHE A 4 -76.52 17.28 15.78
C PHE A 4 -76.50 15.98 16.60
N ILE A 5 -77.59 15.23 16.56
CA ILE A 5 -77.69 13.93 17.24
C ILE A 5 -76.75 12.90 16.59
N ALA A 6 -76.66 12.90 15.26
CA ALA A 6 -75.72 12.01 14.54
C ALA A 6 -74.26 12.31 14.89
N PHE A 7 -73.88 13.59 15.00
CA PHE A 7 -72.52 14.01 15.35
C PHE A 7 -72.15 13.62 16.79
N VAL A 8 -73.06 13.78 17.74
CA VAL A 8 -72.85 13.36 19.14
C VAL A 8 -72.73 11.84 19.26
N CYS A 9 -73.55 11.06 18.53
CA CYS A 9 -73.43 9.60 18.50
C CYS A 9 -72.12 9.11 17.87
N SER A 10 -71.62 9.76 16.82
CA SER A 10 -70.33 9.42 16.21
C SER A 10 -69.15 9.70 17.15
N ILE A 11 -69.20 10.80 17.91
CA ILE A 11 -68.18 11.11 18.92
C ILE A 11 -68.22 10.10 20.07
N LEU A 12 -69.42 9.71 20.53
CA LEU A 12 -69.57 8.70 21.58
C LEU A 12 -69.07 7.31 21.15
N LEU A 13 -69.29 6.93 19.88
CA LEU A 13 -68.77 5.68 19.32
C LEU A 13 -67.24 5.68 19.25
N ILE A 14 -66.63 6.77 18.80
CA ILE A 14 -65.16 6.90 18.73
C ILE A 14 -64.53 6.89 20.14
N LEU A 15 -65.15 7.55 21.13
CA LEU A 15 -64.68 7.51 22.52
C LEU A 15 -64.79 6.10 23.12
N SER A 16 -65.85 5.34 22.79
CA SER A 16 -66.01 3.97 23.29
C SER A 16 -64.98 2.99 22.72
N SER A 17 -64.53 3.19 21.47
CA SER A 17 -63.45 2.40 20.86
C SER A 17 -62.08 2.74 21.44
N ALA A 18 -61.83 4.01 21.75
CA ALA A 18 -60.57 4.44 22.37
C ALA A 18 -60.41 3.90 23.80
N SER A 19 -61.50 3.76 24.56
CA SER A 19 -61.46 3.15 25.89
C SER A 19 -61.20 1.63 25.85
N LEU A 20 -61.67 0.91 24.83
CA LEU A 20 -61.39 -0.53 24.70
C LEU A 20 -59.93 -0.79 24.30
N GLN A 21 -59.35 0.04 23.44
CA GLN A 21 -57.97 -0.09 22.97
C GLN A 21 -56.93 0.40 24.00
N ALA A 22 -57.32 1.31 24.90
CA ALA A 22 -56.51 1.75 26.03
C ALA A 22 -56.53 0.77 27.22
N GLN A 23 -57.51 -0.14 27.27
CA GLN A 23 -57.63 -1.14 28.35
C GLN A 23 -56.88 -2.46 28.02
N GLU A 24 -56.60 -2.73 26.75
CA GLU A 24 -55.76 -3.87 26.33
C GLU A 24 -54.25 -3.61 26.47
N SER A 25 -53.86 -2.36 26.74
CA SER A 25 -52.46 -1.92 26.87
C SER A 25 -51.99 -1.79 28.33
N GLN A 26 -52.82 -2.19 29.29
CA GLN A 26 -52.52 -2.09 30.72
C GLN A 26 -52.62 -3.47 31.38
N GLU A 27 -51.60 -4.31 31.20
CA GLU A 27 -51.06 -5.23 32.22
C GLU A 27 -49.90 -6.05 31.63
N LEU A 28 -48.84 -5.35 31.18
CA LEU A 28 -47.51 -5.91 31.41
C LEU A 28 -47.23 -5.68 32.89
N THR A 29 -47.11 -6.76 33.64
CA THR A 29 -46.75 -6.76 35.05
C THR A 29 -45.48 -5.91 35.24
N LYS A 30 -45.30 -5.28 36.41
CA LYS A 30 -44.09 -4.48 36.69
C LYS A 30 -42.80 -5.26 36.41
N GLU A 31 -42.84 -6.57 36.61
CA GLU A 31 -41.77 -7.52 36.32
C GLU A 31 -41.48 -7.64 34.82
N GLU A 32 -42.49 -7.73 33.95
CA GLU A 32 -42.29 -7.82 32.49
C GLU A 32 -41.72 -6.51 31.90
N LYS A 33 -42.10 -5.34 32.44
CA LYS A 33 -41.49 -4.05 32.04
C LYS A 33 -40.02 -3.94 32.47
N GLU A 34 -39.67 -4.50 33.62
CA GLU A 34 -38.28 -4.55 34.08
C GLU A 34 -37.44 -5.57 33.30
N ALA A 35 -38.02 -6.72 32.93
CA ALA A 35 -37.40 -7.72 32.07
C ALA A 35 -37.09 -7.14 30.68
N LEU A 36 -38.07 -6.52 30.02
CA LEU A 36 -37.88 -5.84 28.72
C LEU A 36 -36.80 -4.75 28.78
N LYS A 37 -36.72 -4.01 29.88
CA LYS A 37 -35.70 -2.96 30.07
C LYS A 37 -34.30 -3.55 30.27
N LYS A 38 -34.19 -4.72 30.92
CA LYS A 38 -32.93 -5.46 31.06
C LYS A 38 -32.48 -6.03 29.72
N GLU A 39 -33.37 -6.72 28.99
CA GLU A 39 -33.09 -7.23 27.65
C GLU A 39 -32.65 -6.11 26.69
N LEU A 40 -33.37 -4.99 26.66
CA LEU A 40 -33.02 -3.86 25.81
C LEU A 40 -31.69 -3.18 26.21
N LYS A 41 -31.27 -3.29 27.47
CA LYS A 41 -29.96 -2.83 27.94
C LYS A 41 -28.84 -3.81 27.56
N GLU A 42 -29.13 -5.11 27.57
CA GLU A 42 -28.21 -6.16 27.15
C GLU A 42 -28.02 -6.16 25.63
N GLU A 43 -29.09 -6.06 24.84
CA GLU A 43 -29.01 -5.88 23.38
C GLU A 43 -28.21 -4.63 23.01
N LYS A 44 -28.42 -3.49 23.69
CA LYS A 44 -27.62 -2.29 23.45
C LYS A 44 -26.14 -2.47 23.77
N ARG A 45 -25.81 -3.26 24.80
CA ARG A 45 -24.42 -3.58 25.15
C ARG A 45 -23.81 -4.54 24.14
N ALA A 46 -24.52 -5.57 23.73
CA ALA A 46 -24.08 -6.51 22.69
C ALA A 46 -23.85 -5.78 21.36
N LEU A 47 -24.78 -4.92 20.93
CA LEU A 47 -24.65 -4.12 19.71
C LEU A 47 -23.51 -3.08 19.78
N ALA A 48 -23.19 -2.58 20.98
CA ALA A 48 -22.03 -1.73 21.19
C ALA A 48 -20.71 -2.51 21.12
N GLN A 49 -20.67 -3.73 21.66
CA GLN A 49 -19.53 -4.65 21.59
C GLN A 49 -19.28 -5.11 20.15
N GLU A 50 -20.30 -5.57 19.45
CA GLU A 50 -20.21 -5.96 18.03
C GLU A 50 -19.71 -4.80 17.16
N LYS A 51 -20.20 -3.57 17.38
CA LYS A 51 -19.69 -2.37 16.67
C LYS A 51 -18.24 -2.05 17.02
N ALA A 52 -17.78 -2.36 18.23
CA ALA A 52 -16.39 -2.15 18.63
C ALA A 52 -15.47 -3.20 17.97
N GLU A 53 -15.88 -4.47 17.97
CA GLU A 53 -15.19 -5.57 17.30
C GLU A 53 -15.09 -5.33 15.79
N LEU A 54 -16.19 -4.99 15.13
CA LEU A 54 -16.22 -4.69 13.69
C LEU A 54 -15.33 -3.47 13.33
N LYS A 55 -15.20 -2.49 14.23
CA LYS A 55 -14.25 -1.38 14.06
C LYS A 55 -12.79 -1.83 14.24
N ALA A 56 -12.52 -2.72 15.19
CA ALA A 56 -11.20 -3.29 15.40
C ALA A 56 -10.76 -4.14 14.20
N GLU A 57 -11.63 -5.04 13.72
CA GLU A 57 -11.41 -5.85 12.53
C GLU A 57 -11.16 -4.97 11.29
N LYS A 58 -11.94 -3.90 11.09
CA LYS A 58 -11.70 -2.95 9.99
C LYS A 58 -10.36 -2.24 10.10
N LYS A 59 -9.88 -1.94 11.31
CA LYS A 59 -8.57 -1.34 11.51
C LYS A 59 -7.47 -2.35 11.18
N GLU A 60 -7.61 -3.59 11.66
CA GLU A 60 -6.67 -4.68 11.39
C GLU A 60 -6.61 -5.01 9.90
N GLN A 61 -7.76 -5.12 9.23
CA GLN A 61 -7.83 -5.37 7.79
C GLN A 61 -7.14 -4.26 6.98
N LYS A 62 -7.33 -2.99 7.36
CA LYS A 62 -6.62 -1.86 6.73
C LYS A 62 -5.12 -1.91 6.95
N GLN A 63 -4.67 -2.32 8.14
CA GLN A 63 -3.25 -2.49 8.43
C GLN A 63 -2.65 -3.64 7.63
N ALA A 64 -3.35 -4.78 7.54
CA ALA A 64 -2.95 -5.92 6.73
C ALA A 64 -2.87 -5.55 5.24
N GLU A 65 -3.88 -4.85 4.70
CA GLU A 65 -3.87 -4.38 3.31
C GLU A 65 -2.72 -3.40 3.04
N ALA A 66 -2.43 -2.50 3.98
CA ALA A 66 -1.30 -1.58 3.88
C ALA A 66 0.05 -2.33 3.89
N ALA A 67 0.19 -3.37 4.73
CA ALA A 67 1.38 -4.21 4.80
C ALA A 67 1.59 -4.99 3.49
N VAL A 68 0.53 -5.60 2.93
CA VAL A 68 0.59 -6.29 1.63
C VAL A 68 1.01 -5.32 0.52
N LYS A 69 0.40 -4.14 0.44
CA LYS A 69 0.77 -3.13 -0.56
C LYS A 69 2.21 -2.63 -0.40
N ALA A 70 2.70 -2.51 0.83
CA ALA A 70 4.10 -2.15 1.08
C ALA A 70 5.05 -3.24 0.60
N GLU A 71 4.72 -4.50 0.85
CA GLU A 71 5.50 -5.66 0.44
C GLU A 71 5.51 -5.84 -1.07
N GLU A 72 4.37 -5.70 -1.75
CA GLU A 72 4.28 -5.70 -3.21
C GLU A 72 5.17 -4.62 -3.84
N LYS A 73 5.17 -3.41 -3.28
CA LYS A 73 6.04 -2.31 -3.72
C LYS A 73 7.51 -2.66 -3.50
N ARG A 74 7.86 -3.25 -2.36
CA ARG A 74 9.24 -3.69 -2.05
C ARG A 74 9.71 -4.71 -3.07
N ILE A 75 8.92 -5.75 -3.33
CA ILE A 75 9.22 -6.79 -4.33
C ILE A 75 9.36 -6.18 -5.72
N SER A 76 8.43 -5.32 -6.14
CA SER A 76 8.50 -4.65 -7.45
C SER A 76 9.76 -3.81 -7.60
N ASN A 77 10.14 -3.06 -6.56
CA ASN A 77 11.34 -2.25 -6.58
C ASN A 77 12.62 -3.09 -6.59
N LEU A 78 12.65 -4.20 -5.84
CA LEU A 78 13.75 -5.16 -5.85
C LEU A 78 13.96 -5.76 -7.25
N GLN A 79 12.88 -6.23 -7.88
CA GLN A 79 12.93 -6.77 -9.25
C GLN A 79 13.43 -5.74 -10.26
N LYS A 80 12.99 -4.48 -10.15
CA LYS A 80 13.48 -3.39 -11.00
C LYS A 80 14.97 -3.14 -10.79
N ALA A 81 15.43 -3.14 -9.54
CA ALA A 81 16.84 -2.93 -9.21
C ALA A 81 17.72 -4.06 -9.76
N GLN A 82 17.31 -5.32 -9.60
CA GLN A 82 17.98 -6.50 -10.19
C GLN A 82 18.07 -6.38 -11.71
N LYS A 83 16.96 -6.11 -12.40
CA LYS A 83 16.95 -5.93 -13.86
C LYS A 83 17.89 -4.81 -14.33
N ASN A 84 17.97 -3.72 -13.59
CA ASN A 84 18.85 -2.61 -13.91
C ASN A 84 20.32 -2.94 -13.65
N TYR A 85 20.62 -3.69 -12.59
CA TYR A 85 21.95 -4.22 -12.33
C TYR A 85 22.43 -5.09 -13.50
N ASP A 86 21.59 -6.04 -13.97
CA ASP A 86 21.93 -6.92 -15.09
C ASP A 86 22.18 -6.13 -16.38
N LYS A 87 21.40 -5.08 -16.63
CA LYS A 87 21.64 -4.18 -17.77
C LYS A 87 22.98 -3.45 -17.66
N ALA A 88 23.32 -2.95 -16.48
CA ALA A 88 24.58 -2.27 -16.23
C ALA A 88 25.78 -3.21 -16.37
N LEU A 89 25.66 -4.45 -15.87
CA LEU A 89 26.65 -5.51 -16.03
C LEU A 89 26.90 -5.81 -17.52
N ASN A 90 25.83 -6.00 -18.30
CA ASN A 90 25.93 -6.22 -19.74
C ASN A 90 26.57 -5.03 -20.48
N ALA A 91 26.22 -3.80 -20.09
CA ALA A 91 26.82 -2.59 -20.65
C ALA A 91 28.33 -2.50 -20.35
N LYS A 92 28.73 -2.81 -19.11
CA LYS A 92 30.13 -2.89 -18.69
C LYS A 92 30.90 -3.89 -19.53
N GLN A 93 30.43 -5.13 -19.63
CA GLN A 93 31.07 -6.18 -20.42
C GLN A 93 31.26 -5.79 -21.90
N LYS A 94 30.22 -5.18 -22.51
CA LYS A 94 30.32 -4.69 -23.90
C LYS A 94 31.36 -3.58 -24.04
N ALA A 95 31.42 -2.67 -23.08
CA ALA A 95 32.39 -1.58 -23.08
C ALA A 95 33.82 -2.10 -22.87
N GLU A 96 34.03 -3.07 -21.98
CA GLU A 96 35.33 -3.73 -21.76
C GLU A 96 35.83 -4.45 -23.02
N ILE A 97 34.95 -5.21 -23.71
CA ILE A 97 35.28 -5.85 -24.98
C ILE A 97 35.68 -4.80 -26.03
N LYS A 98 34.94 -3.69 -26.11
CA LYS A 98 35.25 -2.59 -27.04
C LYS A 98 36.59 -1.93 -26.70
N PHE A 99 36.85 -1.70 -25.42
CA PHE A 99 38.10 -1.14 -24.91
C PHE A 99 39.28 -2.03 -25.32
N ALA A 100 39.20 -3.34 -25.05
CA ALA A 100 40.23 -4.30 -25.43
C ALA A 100 40.50 -4.31 -26.95
N LYS A 101 39.44 -4.28 -27.77
CA LYS A 101 39.55 -4.19 -29.23
C LYS A 101 40.23 -2.90 -29.70
N GLN A 102 39.87 -1.76 -29.11
CA GLN A 102 40.49 -0.47 -29.42
C GLN A 102 41.97 -0.45 -29.01
N ASN A 103 42.31 -0.99 -27.83
CA ASN A 103 43.68 -1.05 -27.36
C ASN A 103 44.55 -1.89 -28.31
N LEU A 104 44.07 -3.08 -28.69
CA LEU A 104 44.74 -3.94 -29.67
C LEU A 104 44.92 -3.25 -31.03
N ALA A 105 43.94 -2.46 -31.47
CA ALA A 105 44.04 -1.71 -32.72
C ALA A 105 45.11 -0.61 -32.66
N ILE A 106 45.24 0.07 -31.52
CA ILE A 106 46.28 1.08 -31.27
C ILE A 106 47.66 0.42 -31.26
N GLU A 107 47.83 -0.70 -30.56
CA GLU A 107 49.10 -1.44 -30.53
C GLU A 107 49.52 -1.88 -31.94
N LYS A 108 48.59 -2.45 -32.73
CA LYS A 108 48.85 -2.83 -34.12
C LYS A 108 49.20 -1.63 -35.00
N ALA A 109 48.58 -0.46 -34.77
CA ALA A 109 48.89 0.76 -35.49
C ALA A 109 50.30 1.26 -35.17
N LYS A 110 50.68 1.27 -33.90
CA LYS A 110 52.02 1.63 -33.41
C LYS A 110 53.08 0.70 -34.00
N GLN A 111 52.85 -0.62 -33.96
CA GLN A 111 53.77 -1.62 -34.51
C GLN A 111 53.95 -1.50 -36.03
N LYS A 112 52.88 -1.23 -36.78
CA LYS A 112 52.95 -1.11 -38.24
C LYS A 112 53.60 0.19 -38.70
N GLY A 113 53.63 1.24 -37.87
CA GLY A 113 54.20 2.55 -38.22
C GLY A 113 53.51 3.27 -39.39
N LYS A 114 52.33 2.81 -39.83
CA LYS A 114 51.60 3.34 -41.01
C LYS A 114 50.58 4.44 -40.66
N LYS A 115 50.41 4.74 -39.38
CA LYS A 115 49.42 5.71 -38.87
C LYS A 115 50.17 6.94 -38.38
N SER A 116 49.65 8.13 -38.68
CA SER A 116 50.19 9.38 -38.17
C SER A 116 50.00 9.49 -36.66
N ASP A 117 50.81 10.31 -35.99
CA ASP A 117 50.64 10.58 -34.55
C ASP A 117 49.26 11.17 -34.24
N ALA A 118 48.71 11.99 -35.15
CA ALA A 118 47.37 12.54 -35.03
C ALA A 118 46.28 11.43 -35.06
N ASP A 119 46.45 10.41 -35.91
CA ASP A 119 45.53 9.27 -35.96
C ASP A 119 45.61 8.44 -34.67
N ILE A 120 46.82 8.23 -34.15
CA ILE A 120 47.04 7.50 -32.89
C ILE A 120 46.40 8.25 -31.73
N ALA A 121 46.63 9.56 -31.62
CA ALA A 121 46.01 10.40 -30.60
C ALA A 121 44.47 10.35 -30.67
N LYS A 122 43.89 10.35 -31.88
CA LYS A 122 42.44 10.21 -32.06
C LYS A 122 41.93 8.84 -31.59
N MET A 123 42.68 7.76 -31.83
CA MET A 123 42.34 6.44 -31.34
C MET A 123 42.43 6.36 -29.81
N GLU A 124 43.49 6.92 -29.21
CA GLU A 124 43.67 6.98 -27.75
C GLU A 124 42.58 7.81 -27.07
N LEU A 125 42.13 8.92 -27.68
CA LEU A 125 40.99 9.69 -27.20
C LEU A 125 39.71 8.84 -27.19
N ASN A 126 39.47 8.07 -28.25
CA ASN A 126 38.32 7.17 -28.32
C ASN A 126 38.41 6.02 -27.30
N LEU A 127 39.61 5.54 -26.99
CA LEU A 127 39.85 4.55 -25.95
C LEU A 127 39.47 5.13 -24.57
N LYS A 128 39.94 6.34 -24.24
CA LYS A 128 39.59 7.04 -22.99
C LYS A 128 38.08 7.26 -22.84
N LYS A 129 37.38 7.59 -23.93
CA LYS A 129 35.89 7.69 -23.92
C LYS A 129 35.24 6.36 -23.56
N THR A 130 35.76 5.25 -24.08
CA THR A 130 35.25 3.91 -23.74
C THR A 130 35.57 3.54 -22.29
N GLU A 131 36.75 3.93 -21.78
CA GLU A 131 37.12 3.74 -20.37
C GLU A 131 36.15 4.45 -19.41
N ILE A 132 35.80 5.71 -19.71
CA ILE A 132 34.78 6.46 -18.96
C ILE A 132 33.44 5.72 -18.99
N ALA A 133 33.05 5.13 -20.12
CA ALA A 133 31.82 4.35 -20.21
C ALA A 133 31.85 3.08 -19.34
N VAL A 134 33.01 2.41 -19.21
CA VAL A 134 33.19 1.29 -18.27
C VAL A 134 33.00 1.76 -16.84
N GLN A 135 33.63 2.88 -16.46
CA GLN A 135 33.53 3.45 -15.11
C GLN A 135 32.08 3.87 -14.77
N GLN A 136 31.37 4.48 -15.72
CA GLN A 136 29.95 4.82 -15.55
C GLN A 136 29.08 3.58 -15.38
N ALA A 137 29.33 2.51 -16.15
CA ALA A 137 28.61 1.27 -15.99
C ALA A 137 28.86 0.63 -14.61
N GLN A 138 30.10 0.68 -14.11
CA GLN A 138 30.44 0.22 -12.77
C GLN A 138 29.71 1.05 -11.68
N ALA A 139 29.75 2.37 -11.76
CA ALA A 139 29.05 3.24 -10.81
C ALA A 139 27.53 2.97 -10.78
N ASN A 140 26.93 2.69 -11.95
CA ASN A 140 25.54 2.27 -12.03
C ASN A 140 25.28 0.92 -11.37
N MET A 141 26.17 -0.07 -11.57
CA MET A 141 26.08 -1.35 -10.87
C MET A 141 26.12 -1.17 -9.35
N ASP A 142 27.04 -0.35 -8.84
CA ASP A 142 27.16 -0.09 -7.39
C ASP A 142 25.93 0.61 -6.83
N LYS A 143 25.30 1.50 -7.61
CA LYS A 143 24.01 2.09 -7.26
C LYS A 143 22.92 1.03 -7.18
N TYR A 144 22.75 0.21 -8.21
CA TYR A 144 21.68 -0.81 -8.21
C TYR A 144 21.91 -1.90 -7.18
N ARG A 145 23.15 -2.25 -6.87
CA ARG A 145 23.49 -3.14 -5.76
C ARG A 145 23.01 -2.58 -4.42
N ARG A 146 23.25 -1.30 -4.14
CA ARG A 146 22.72 -0.63 -2.94
C ARG A 146 21.19 -0.61 -2.89
N ASP A 147 20.54 -0.41 -4.04
CA ASP A 147 19.08 -0.48 -4.13
C ASP A 147 18.58 -1.90 -3.85
N ILE A 148 19.24 -2.93 -4.38
CA ILE A 148 18.95 -4.35 -4.08
C ILE A 148 19.08 -4.62 -2.59
N ASP A 149 20.18 -4.19 -1.96
CA ASP A 149 20.44 -4.40 -0.52
C ASP A 149 19.39 -3.70 0.35
N ARG A 150 18.97 -2.48 -0.03
CA ARG A 150 17.91 -1.74 0.65
C ARG A 150 16.58 -2.48 0.60
N TYR A 151 16.20 -3.00 -0.57
CA TYR A 151 14.92 -3.68 -0.71
C TYR A 151 14.98 -5.11 -0.19
N SER A 152 16.12 -5.79 -0.20
CA SER A 152 16.25 -7.20 0.23
C SER A 152 16.16 -7.37 1.74
N THR A 153 16.75 -6.45 2.52
CA THR A 153 16.87 -6.57 3.98
C THR A 153 15.60 -6.24 4.76
N GLY A 154 14.49 -5.87 4.10
CA GLY A 154 13.25 -5.51 4.78
C GLY A 154 13.39 -4.35 5.77
N SER A 155 14.53 -3.63 5.74
CA SER A 155 14.94 -2.57 6.68
C SER A 155 14.18 -1.28 6.40
N TRP A 156 12.86 -1.36 6.49
CA TRP A 156 12.05 -0.31 7.06
C TRP A 156 11.50 -0.87 8.38
N SER A 157 12.44 -1.08 9.30
CA SER A 157 12.12 -1.27 10.71
C SER A 157 11.30 -0.07 11.15
N SER A 158 10.03 -0.30 11.44
CA SER A 158 9.15 0.61 12.16
C SER A 158 9.67 0.77 13.59
N SER A 159 10.85 1.37 13.75
CA SER A 159 11.42 1.76 15.04
C SER A 159 10.98 3.19 15.33
N ASN A 160 9.71 3.36 15.67
CA ASN A 160 9.12 4.51 16.34
C ASN A 160 7.67 4.12 16.56
N ASP A 161 7.32 3.63 17.75
CA ASP A 161 5.97 3.68 18.36
C ASP A 161 5.85 2.80 19.63
N GLU A 162 6.95 2.33 20.23
CA GLU A 162 6.92 1.70 21.57
C GLU A 162 7.99 2.34 22.48
N GLU A 163 7.73 3.57 22.93
CA GLU A 163 8.24 4.08 24.23
C GLU A 163 7.61 5.45 24.51
N LYS A 164 6.41 5.44 25.10
CA LYS A 164 5.93 6.49 26.00
C LYS A 164 5.07 5.84 27.07
N ASP A 165 5.74 5.39 28.12
CA ASP A 165 5.19 5.32 29.46
C ASP A 165 4.78 6.73 29.95
#